data_AF-A0A9W8Y9F5-F1
#
_entry.id   AF-A0A9W8Y9F5-F1
#
_cell.length_a   1.000
_cell.length_b   1.000
_cell.length_c   1.000
_cell.angle_alpha   90.00
_cell.angle_beta   90.00
_cell.angle_gamma   90.00
#
_symmetry.space_group_name_H-M   'P 1'
#
loop_
_entity.id
_entity.type
_entity.pdbx_description
1 polymer ?
#
loop_
_entity_poly.entity_id
_entity_poly.type
_entity_poly.pdbx_seq_one_letter_code
_entity_poly.pdbx_strand_id
1 'polypeptide(L)'
;MSEPSSTMDKDMQTIQPTANALDPTAPEFFATMSAYDSGSEGGVPLSPPSRTHSAPADLRGPAPCFVVPSPPVPALPRTIDNQGEPDENLGAPDDDIKNPLAFRTLEEIVQKLLNPPARSWQPTDNTGMVLQDRVCLRLDWVKSIVSEKHFIFDPARSRSVLRNDSKIRTHGLAYGLPRRYWEWLCGREVSNSPYKVSKDTLWISRVEFHRVTLASSSS
;
A
#
# COMPACT_ATOMS: atom_id res chain seq x y z
N MET A 1 10.98 -64.63 -40.77
CA MET A 1 10.73 -64.57 -39.32
C MET A 1 9.85 -63.36 -39.08
N SER A 2 8.61 -63.66 -38.72
CA SER A 2 7.48 -62.75 -38.58
C SER A 2 7.37 -62.23 -37.13
N GLU A 3 6.46 -61.27 -36.93
CA GLU A 3 5.87 -60.76 -35.67
C GLU A 3 6.29 -59.32 -35.25
N PRO A 4 5.39 -58.53 -34.59
CA PRO A 4 4.25 -57.88 -35.26
C PRO A 4 4.03 -56.41 -34.86
N SER A 5 3.25 -55.70 -35.69
CA SER A 5 2.60 -54.42 -35.38
C SER A 5 1.76 -54.49 -34.10
N SER A 6 1.94 -53.51 -33.22
CA SER A 6 1.03 -53.26 -32.08
C SER A 6 0.52 -51.83 -32.17
N THR A 7 -0.62 -51.67 -32.85
CA THR A 7 -1.43 -50.45 -32.85
C THR A 7 -2.18 -50.40 -31.52
N MET A 8 -1.83 -49.46 -30.65
CA MET A 8 -2.64 -49.11 -29.49
C MET A 8 -3.52 -47.92 -29.86
N ASP A 9 -4.75 -48.22 -30.27
CA ASP A 9 -5.89 -47.33 -30.15
C ASP A 9 -6.05 -46.93 -28.69
N LYS A 10 -5.98 -45.63 -28.40
CA LYS A 10 -6.22 -45.09 -27.07
C LYS A 10 -7.50 -44.26 -27.15
N ASP A 11 -8.56 -44.86 -26.60
CA ASP A 11 -9.89 -44.32 -26.50
C ASP A 11 -9.90 -42.85 -26.06
N MET A 12 -10.42 -42.02 -26.94
CA MET A 12 -10.72 -40.62 -26.71
C MET A 12 -11.99 -40.54 -25.86
N GLN A 13 -11.84 -40.56 -24.53
CA GLN A 13 -12.95 -40.34 -23.61
C GLN A 13 -13.41 -38.87 -23.70
N THR A 14 -14.54 -38.67 -24.36
CA THR A 14 -15.32 -37.42 -24.34
C THR A 14 -15.84 -37.15 -22.93
N ILE A 15 -15.23 -36.21 -22.23
CA ILE A 15 -15.70 -35.72 -20.93
C ILE A 15 -16.88 -34.78 -21.20
N GLN A 16 -18.10 -35.19 -20.83
CA GLN A 16 -19.28 -34.33 -20.86
C GLN A 16 -19.20 -33.29 -19.70
N PRO A 17 -19.51 -32.01 -19.94
CA PRO A 17 -19.65 -31.04 -18.87
C PRO A 17 -20.96 -31.29 -18.11
N THR A 18 -20.83 -31.80 -16.88
CA THR A 18 -21.95 -31.92 -15.95
C THR A 18 -22.28 -30.53 -15.43
N ALA A 19 -23.41 -29.98 -15.89
CA ALA A 19 -23.99 -28.76 -15.36
C ALA A 19 -24.51 -29.03 -13.94
N ASN A 20 -23.71 -28.69 -12.92
CA ASN A 20 -24.16 -28.72 -11.54
C ASN A 20 -25.02 -27.50 -11.25
N ALA A 21 -26.22 -27.80 -10.78
CA ALA A 21 -27.29 -26.91 -10.42
C ALA A 21 -26.90 -25.93 -9.31
N LEU A 22 -27.50 -24.75 -9.41
CA LEU A 22 -27.51 -23.68 -8.42
C LEU A 22 -28.23 -24.16 -7.14
N ASP A 23 -27.55 -24.05 -6.00
CA ASP A 23 -28.17 -24.07 -4.68
C ASP A 23 -27.77 -22.79 -3.93
N PRO A 24 -28.68 -21.81 -3.77
CA PRO A 24 -28.44 -20.61 -2.98
C PRO A 24 -29.01 -20.79 -1.57
N THR A 25 -28.30 -21.54 -0.72
CA THR A 25 -28.60 -21.55 0.72
C THR A 25 -27.64 -20.59 1.44
N ALA A 26 -28.06 -19.33 1.57
CA ALA A 26 -27.37 -18.31 2.36
C ALA A 26 -27.73 -18.45 3.85
N PRO A 27 -26.76 -18.55 4.77
CA PRO A 27 -27.04 -18.40 6.20
C PRO A 27 -27.06 -16.92 6.60
N GLU A 28 -28.21 -16.44 7.06
CA GLU A 28 -28.35 -15.19 7.80
C GLU A 28 -27.54 -15.27 9.10
N PHE A 29 -26.44 -14.51 9.19
CA PHE A 29 -25.74 -14.29 10.44
C PHE A 29 -26.08 -12.91 11.00
N PHE A 30 -26.73 -12.94 12.15
CA PHE A 30 -27.16 -11.82 12.97
C PHE A 30 -26.04 -10.81 13.21
N ALA A 31 -26.31 -9.55 12.86
CA ALA A 31 -25.51 -8.41 13.28
C ALA A 31 -25.73 -8.16 14.78
N THR A 32 -24.73 -8.46 15.61
CA THR A 32 -24.67 -7.95 16.98
C THR A 32 -24.11 -6.53 16.95
N MET A 33 -25.01 -5.55 17.00
CA MET A 33 -24.67 -4.17 17.37
C MET A 33 -24.23 -4.14 18.83
N SER A 34 -22.95 -3.89 19.08
CA SER A 34 -22.49 -3.39 20.39
C SER A 34 -22.46 -1.86 20.33
N ALA A 35 -23.49 -1.26 20.92
CA ALA A 35 -23.48 0.13 21.31
C ALA A 35 -22.37 0.34 22.34
N TYR A 36 -21.37 1.17 22.02
CA TYR A 36 -20.51 1.75 23.04
C TYR A 36 -21.10 3.10 23.43
N ASP A 37 -21.29 3.17 24.74
CA ASP A 37 -21.93 4.19 25.54
C ASP A 37 -21.18 5.52 25.49
N SER A 38 -21.97 6.58 25.43
CA SER A 38 -21.56 7.97 25.55
C SER A 38 -21.23 8.28 27.00
N GLY A 39 -20.11 8.95 27.26
CA GLY A 39 -19.84 9.46 28.60
C GLY A 39 -18.75 10.52 28.67
N SER A 40 -19.08 11.61 29.35
CA SER A 40 -18.22 12.68 29.90
C SER A 40 -17.93 13.83 28.91
N GLU A 41 -18.75 14.88 28.84
CA GLU A 41 -19.05 15.92 29.86
C GLU A 41 -17.83 16.71 30.35
N GLY A 42 -17.82 18.00 30.02
CA GLY A 42 -17.53 19.06 30.99
C GLY A 42 -16.09 19.52 31.13
N GLY A 43 -15.74 20.64 30.48
CA GLY A 43 -14.47 21.33 30.74
C GLY A 43 -14.26 22.63 29.96
N VAL A 44 -15.14 23.62 30.13
CA VAL A 44 -14.84 25.05 29.92
C VAL A 44 -14.69 25.69 31.31
N PRO A 45 -14.13 26.91 31.50
CA PRO A 45 -13.28 27.77 30.67
C PRO A 45 -12.06 28.27 31.49
N LEU A 46 -11.27 29.24 30.98
CA LEU A 46 -10.85 30.44 31.73
C LEU A 46 -9.96 31.32 30.84
N SER A 47 -10.58 32.36 30.27
CA SER A 47 -9.86 33.46 29.60
C SER A 47 -9.13 34.31 30.65
N PRO A 48 -7.87 34.72 30.41
CA PRO A 48 -7.19 35.68 31.27
C PRO A 48 -7.73 37.11 31.08
N PRO A 49 -7.67 37.97 32.11
CA PRO A 49 -8.20 39.32 32.07
C PRO A 49 -7.35 40.26 31.20
N SER A 50 -8.05 41.05 30.37
CA SER A 50 -7.51 42.17 29.62
C SER A 50 -6.96 43.24 30.58
N ARG A 51 -5.64 43.43 30.58
CA ARG A 51 -4.97 44.51 31.32
C ARG A 51 -4.74 45.68 30.38
N THR A 52 -5.62 46.68 30.46
CA THR A 52 -5.50 47.96 29.76
C THR A 52 -4.38 48.78 30.41
N HIS A 53 -3.24 48.87 29.75
CA HIS A 53 -2.18 49.84 30.09
C HIS A 53 -2.20 50.95 29.05
N SER A 54 -2.63 52.14 29.47
CA SER A 54 -2.47 53.39 28.72
C SER A 54 -0.99 53.75 28.69
N ALA A 55 -0.38 53.69 27.51
CA ALA A 55 0.98 54.16 27.29
C ALA A 55 0.98 55.65 26.88
N PRO A 56 1.96 56.45 27.35
CA PRO A 56 2.15 57.84 26.93
C PRO A 56 2.66 57.93 25.48
N ALA A 57 2.28 59.03 24.82
CA ALA A 57 2.67 59.36 23.45
C ALA A 57 4.19 59.56 23.35
N ASP A 58 4.88 58.59 22.73
CA ASP A 58 6.31 58.63 22.50
C ASP A 58 6.61 59.02 21.04
N LEU A 59 7.35 60.11 20.89
CA LEU A 59 7.83 60.67 19.63
C LEU A 59 8.95 59.80 19.07
N ARG A 60 8.61 58.67 18.43
CA ARG A 60 9.54 57.84 17.67
C ARG A 60 9.18 57.88 16.18
N GLY A 61 10.14 58.34 15.37
CA GLY A 61 10.06 58.26 13.91
C GLY A 61 9.81 56.83 13.43
N PRO A 62 9.33 56.65 12.18
CA PRO A 62 8.89 55.36 11.66
C PRO A 62 10.04 54.35 11.74
N ALA A 63 9.94 53.43 12.70
CA ALA A 63 10.82 52.29 12.75
C ALA A 63 10.61 51.48 11.46
N PRO A 64 11.69 50.97 10.83
CA PRO A 64 11.54 50.07 9.69
C PRO A 64 10.63 48.92 10.11
N CYS A 65 9.53 48.73 9.39
CA CYS A 65 8.63 47.61 9.61
C CYS A 65 9.43 46.32 9.49
N PHE A 66 9.80 45.71 10.61
CA PHE A 66 10.25 44.34 10.63
C PHE A 66 9.07 43.51 10.14
N VAL A 67 9.13 43.09 8.88
CA VAL A 67 8.24 42.09 8.33
C VAL A 67 8.56 40.81 9.11
N VAL A 68 7.74 40.53 10.13
CA VAL A 68 7.80 39.25 10.83
C VAL A 68 7.58 38.19 9.76
N PRO A 69 8.53 37.26 9.53
CA PRO A 69 8.33 36.18 8.59
C PRO A 69 7.05 35.46 9.01
N SER A 70 6.05 35.41 8.12
CA SER A 70 4.83 34.65 8.43
C SER A 70 5.25 33.24 8.82
N PRO A 71 4.73 32.70 9.94
CA PRO A 71 5.06 31.34 10.34
C PRO A 71 4.76 30.41 9.15
N PRO A 72 5.62 29.42 8.87
CA PRO A 72 5.39 28.49 7.79
C PRO A 72 4.01 27.87 7.99
N VAL A 73 3.09 28.15 7.07
CA VAL A 73 1.75 27.55 7.10
C VAL A 73 1.98 26.04 7.02
N PRO A 74 1.56 25.26 8.03
CA PRO A 74 1.73 23.82 7.99
C PRO A 74 1.03 23.31 6.73
N ALA A 75 1.80 22.69 5.83
CA ALA A 75 1.26 22.12 4.61
C ALA A 75 0.14 21.17 5.01
N LEU A 76 -1.06 21.38 4.44
CA LEU A 76 -2.18 20.47 4.68
C LEU A 76 -1.75 19.04 4.34
N PRO A 77 -2.14 18.04 5.15
CA PRO A 77 -1.81 16.66 4.86
C PRO A 77 -2.35 16.28 3.48
N ARG A 78 -1.47 15.77 2.60
CA ARG A 78 -1.85 15.34 1.25
C ARG A 78 -2.86 14.20 1.34
N THR A 79 -4.02 14.38 0.71
CA THR A 79 -5.09 13.39 0.64
C THR A 79 -5.27 12.86 -0.78
N ILE A 80 -5.97 11.75 -0.95
CA ILE A 80 -6.27 11.16 -2.28
C ILE A 80 -6.84 12.19 -3.26
N ASP A 81 -7.71 13.08 -2.78
CA ASP A 81 -8.38 14.12 -3.57
C ASP A 81 -7.52 15.37 -3.79
N ASN A 82 -6.47 15.56 -3.00
CA ASN A 82 -5.54 16.68 -3.08
C ASN A 82 -4.10 16.20 -2.96
N GLN A 83 -3.62 15.51 -4.01
CA GLN A 83 -2.30 14.89 -4.01
C GLN A 83 -1.17 15.92 -4.02
N GLY A 84 -1.43 17.13 -4.54
CA GLY A 84 -0.44 18.17 -4.79
C GLY A 84 0.72 17.72 -5.68
N GLU A 85 1.62 18.65 -5.99
CA GLU A 85 2.93 18.28 -6.49
C GLU A 85 3.69 17.49 -5.41
N PRO A 86 4.47 16.45 -5.77
CA PRO A 86 5.31 15.74 -4.82
C PRO A 86 6.29 16.72 -4.16
N ASP A 87 6.64 16.45 -2.90
CA ASP A 87 7.58 17.32 -2.19
C ASP A 87 8.97 17.04 -2.76
N GLU A 88 9.56 18.03 -3.41
CA GLU A 88 10.88 17.92 -4.02
C GLU A 88 11.93 17.46 -3.00
N ASN A 89 11.76 17.80 -1.72
CA ASN A 89 12.68 17.47 -0.63
C ASN A 89 12.59 16.02 -0.14
N LEU A 90 11.52 15.28 -0.46
CA LEU A 90 11.27 13.93 0.10
C LEU A 90 11.95 12.80 -0.70
N GLY A 91 13.28 12.75 -0.78
CA GLY A 91 14.00 11.63 -1.41
C GLY A 91 15.17 12.09 -2.25
N ALA A 92 15.65 11.27 -3.19
CA ALA A 92 16.68 11.72 -4.11
C ALA A 92 16.14 12.85 -5.00
N PRO A 93 16.97 13.87 -5.34
CA PRO A 93 16.55 15.01 -6.16
C PRO A 93 16.11 14.58 -7.57
N ASP A 94 16.68 13.49 -8.10
CA ASP A 94 16.36 12.97 -9.45
C ASP A 94 15.27 11.87 -9.48
N ASP A 95 14.61 11.61 -8.34
CA ASP A 95 13.53 10.60 -8.23
C ASP A 95 12.20 11.15 -8.69
N ASP A 96 12.09 11.31 -10.01
CA ASP A 96 10.81 11.54 -10.68
C ASP A 96 9.93 10.29 -10.53
N ILE A 97 8.84 10.48 -9.80
CA ILE A 97 7.88 9.42 -9.51
C ILE A 97 7.09 9.00 -10.74
N LYS A 98 7.01 9.83 -11.78
CA LYS A 98 6.17 9.61 -12.98
C LYS A 98 6.94 8.90 -14.08
N ASN A 99 8.23 9.22 -14.24
CA ASN A 99 9.07 8.67 -15.30
C ASN A 99 9.66 7.29 -14.92
N PRO A 100 9.34 6.20 -15.65
CA PRO A 100 9.88 4.86 -15.36
C PRO A 100 11.39 4.75 -15.54
N LEU A 101 12.00 5.64 -16.32
CA LEU A 101 13.44 5.68 -16.61
C LEU A 101 14.22 6.64 -15.70
N ALA A 102 13.54 7.46 -14.90
CA ALA A 102 14.20 8.35 -13.94
C ALA A 102 14.84 7.54 -12.80
N PHE A 103 15.87 8.10 -12.16
CA PHE A 103 16.59 7.45 -11.07
C PHE A 103 15.75 7.46 -9.79
N ARG A 104 15.39 6.34 -9.15
CA ARG A 104 15.72 4.95 -9.45
C ARG A 104 14.81 4.37 -10.51
N THR A 105 15.38 3.59 -11.43
CA THR A 105 14.59 2.99 -12.51
C THR A 105 13.52 2.08 -11.94
N LEU A 106 12.40 1.98 -12.63
CA LEU A 106 11.31 1.11 -12.17
C LEU A 106 11.75 -0.36 -12.05
N GLU A 107 12.60 -0.82 -12.96
CA GLU A 107 13.17 -2.17 -12.92
C GLU A 107 13.95 -2.42 -11.63
N GLU A 108 14.86 -1.51 -11.26
CA GLU A 108 15.63 -1.61 -10.02
C GLU A 108 14.72 -1.61 -8.78
N ILE A 109 13.67 -0.78 -8.80
CA ILE A 109 12.71 -0.71 -7.69
C ILE A 109 11.96 -2.04 -7.57
N VAL A 110 11.40 -2.55 -8.67
CA VAL A 110 10.65 -3.81 -8.65
C VAL A 110 11.56 -4.97 -8.26
N GLN A 111 12.79 -5.03 -8.78
CA GLN A 111 13.78 -6.03 -8.39
C GLN A 111 14.07 -5.98 -6.88
N LYS A 112 14.21 -4.79 -6.28
CA LYS A 112 14.38 -4.66 -4.83
C LYS A 112 13.12 -5.08 -4.06
N LEU A 113 11.92 -4.77 -4.56
CA LEU A 113 10.65 -5.19 -3.97
C LEU A 113 10.41 -6.69 -4.04
N LEU A 114 11.05 -7.39 -4.97
CA LEU A 114 11.03 -8.85 -5.09
C LEU A 114 12.13 -9.55 -4.27
N ASN A 115 13.00 -8.78 -3.60
CA ASN A 115 14.06 -9.28 -2.73
C ASN A 115 13.84 -8.79 -1.28
N PRO A 116 12.79 -9.25 -0.59
CA PRO A 116 12.52 -8.83 0.78
C PRO A 116 13.55 -9.39 1.78
N PRO A 117 13.69 -8.76 2.96
CA PRO A 117 14.66 -9.18 3.96
C PRO A 117 14.35 -10.59 4.49
N ALA A 118 15.35 -11.30 5.00
CA ALA A 118 15.27 -12.70 5.43
C ALA A 118 14.06 -13.02 6.33
N ARG A 119 13.73 -12.12 7.26
CA ARG A 119 12.55 -12.25 8.16
C ARG A 119 11.20 -12.35 7.43
N SER A 120 11.10 -11.80 6.23
CA SER A 120 9.88 -11.82 5.40
C SER A 120 9.63 -13.21 4.82
N TRP A 121 10.69 -14.00 4.63
CA TRP A 121 10.64 -15.35 4.10
C TRP A 121 10.32 -16.39 5.18
N GLN A 122 10.56 -16.08 6.44
CA GLN A 122 10.31 -16.99 7.56
C GLN A 122 9.37 -16.35 8.58
N PRO A 123 8.15 -15.94 8.16
CA PRO A 123 7.23 -15.33 9.09
C PRO A 123 6.70 -16.38 10.07
N THR A 124 6.63 -16.01 11.34
CA THR A 124 6.06 -16.83 12.40
C THR A 124 4.59 -16.47 12.61
N ASP A 125 3.75 -17.46 12.85
CA ASP A 125 2.37 -17.24 13.28
C ASP A 125 2.29 -16.87 14.78
N ASN A 126 1.07 -16.69 15.28
CA ASN A 126 0.84 -16.38 16.70
C ASN A 126 1.24 -17.54 17.64
N THR A 127 1.40 -18.76 17.11
CA THR A 127 1.84 -19.94 17.88
C THR A 127 3.36 -20.11 17.87
N GLY A 128 4.08 -19.27 17.12
CA GLY A 128 5.52 -19.35 16.94
C GLY A 128 5.97 -20.30 15.82
N MET A 129 5.03 -20.90 15.08
CA MET A 129 5.33 -21.79 13.96
C MET A 129 5.77 -21.00 12.73
N VAL A 130 6.87 -21.42 12.10
CA VAL A 130 7.40 -20.80 10.88
C VAL A 130 6.57 -21.22 9.67
N LEU A 131 5.99 -20.25 8.97
CA LEU A 131 5.16 -20.46 7.79
C LEU A 131 6.03 -20.47 6.52
N GLN A 132 6.55 -21.64 6.15
CA GLN A 132 7.48 -21.79 5.01
C GLN A 132 6.84 -21.60 3.63
N ASP A 133 5.53 -21.66 3.51
CA ASP A 133 4.79 -21.50 2.25
C ASP A 133 4.51 -20.03 1.91
N ARG A 134 4.86 -19.09 2.81
CA ARG A 134 4.41 -17.69 2.74
C ARG A 134 5.57 -16.70 2.76
N VAL A 135 5.27 -15.51 2.25
CA VAL A 135 6.09 -14.31 2.35
C VAL A 135 5.26 -13.22 3.03
N CYS A 136 5.83 -12.58 4.04
CA CYS A 136 5.22 -11.50 4.79
C CYS A 136 5.86 -10.17 4.40
N LEU A 137 5.13 -9.32 3.68
CA LEU A 137 5.59 -8.04 3.17
C LEU A 137 5.05 -6.92 4.05
N ARG A 138 5.94 -6.11 4.62
CA ARG A 138 5.57 -4.99 5.51
C ARG A 138 5.67 -3.66 4.78
N LEU A 139 4.66 -2.81 4.94
CA LEU A 139 4.54 -1.53 4.24
C LEU A 139 5.68 -0.56 4.57
N ASP A 140 6.19 -0.59 5.81
CA ASP A 140 7.33 0.23 6.24
C ASP A 140 8.61 -0.10 5.45
N TRP A 141 8.87 -1.39 5.22
CA TRP A 141 9.96 -1.83 4.36
C TRP A 141 9.73 -1.44 2.90
N VAL A 142 8.51 -1.55 2.37
CA VAL A 142 8.22 -1.10 1.01
C VAL A 142 8.53 0.38 0.85
N LYS A 143 8.12 1.22 1.81
CA LYS A 143 8.40 2.66 1.81
C LYS A 143 9.90 2.96 1.84
N SER A 144 10.69 2.21 2.61
CA SER A 144 12.14 2.41 2.65
C SER A 144 12.82 2.05 1.32
N ILE A 145 12.27 1.10 0.57
CA ILE A 145 12.75 0.76 -0.77
C ILE A 145 12.27 1.77 -1.82
N VAL A 146 11.01 2.20 -1.78
CA VAL A 146 10.41 2.99 -2.87
C VAL A 146 10.59 4.49 -2.71
N SER A 147 10.82 4.99 -1.49
CA SER A 147 10.62 6.40 -1.07
C SER A 147 9.16 6.72 -0.74
N GLU A 148 8.98 7.55 0.29
CA GLU A 148 7.67 8.03 0.73
C GLU A 148 7.00 8.95 -0.30
N LYS A 149 7.78 9.55 -1.22
CA LYS A 149 7.29 10.34 -2.37
C LYS A 149 6.22 9.62 -3.19
N HIS A 150 6.30 8.30 -3.30
CA HIS A 150 5.34 7.50 -4.09
C HIS A 150 4.05 7.19 -3.34
N PHE A 151 3.95 7.53 -2.06
CA PHE A 151 2.83 7.17 -1.21
C PHE A 151 2.00 8.38 -0.82
N ILE A 152 0.72 8.14 -0.60
CA ILE A 152 -0.22 9.08 -0.01
C ILE A 152 -1.03 8.37 1.07
N PHE A 153 -1.48 9.13 2.08
CA PHE A 153 -2.34 8.58 3.11
C PHE A 153 -3.78 8.49 2.59
N ASP A 154 -4.33 7.27 2.61
CA ASP A 154 -5.73 7.00 2.33
C ASP A 154 -6.50 6.96 3.66
N PRO A 155 -7.32 7.98 3.97
CA PRO A 155 -8.07 8.02 5.24
C PRO A 155 -9.14 6.92 5.31
N ALA A 156 -9.75 6.54 4.18
CA ALA A 156 -10.80 5.51 4.15
C ALA A 156 -10.26 4.13 4.55
N ARG A 157 -8.98 3.86 4.23
CA ARG A 157 -8.29 2.62 4.61
C ARG A 157 -7.39 2.77 5.83
N SER A 158 -7.23 4.00 6.32
CA SER A 158 -6.28 4.41 7.36
C SER A 158 -4.87 3.85 7.13
N ARG A 159 -4.38 3.90 5.88
CA ARG A 159 -3.04 3.41 5.52
C ARG A 159 -2.46 4.18 4.36
N SER A 160 -1.16 4.05 4.14
CA SER A 160 -0.53 4.61 2.94
C SER A 160 -0.73 3.72 1.72
N VAL A 161 -1.02 4.33 0.57
CA VAL A 161 -1.20 3.67 -0.73
C VAL A 161 -0.38 4.39 -1.79
N LEU A 162 -0.09 3.74 -2.91
CA LEU A 162 0.61 4.36 -4.02
C LEU A 162 -0.21 5.51 -4.63
N ARG A 163 0.43 6.65 -4.85
CA ARG A 163 -0.14 7.78 -5.59
C ARG A 163 -0.59 7.35 -6.98
N ASN A 164 -1.56 8.07 -7.55
CA ASN A 164 -2.11 7.76 -8.87
C ASN A 164 -1.06 7.91 -9.98
N ASP A 165 -0.12 8.84 -9.80
CA ASP A 165 0.93 9.21 -10.75
C ASP A 165 2.25 8.43 -10.55
N SER A 166 2.29 7.48 -9.61
CA SER A 166 3.49 6.67 -9.34
C SER A 166 3.77 5.68 -10.48
N LYS A 167 5.02 5.67 -10.97
CA LYS A 167 5.56 4.74 -11.98
C LYS A 167 5.36 3.28 -11.60
N ILE A 168 5.40 2.96 -10.30
CA ILE A 168 5.14 1.61 -9.79
C ILE A 168 3.67 1.23 -9.96
N ARG A 169 2.76 2.20 -9.77
CA ARG A 169 1.33 1.96 -9.93
C ARG A 169 0.97 1.76 -11.39
N THR A 170 1.53 2.56 -12.29
CA THR A 170 1.20 2.51 -13.73
C THR A 170 1.87 1.34 -14.44
N HIS A 171 3.13 1.05 -14.12
CA HIS A 171 3.94 0.09 -14.87
C HIS A 171 4.40 -1.12 -14.05
N GLY A 172 4.24 -1.16 -12.73
CA GLY A 172 4.81 -2.21 -11.87
C GLY A 172 4.39 -3.63 -12.26
N LEU A 173 3.15 -3.82 -12.73
CA LEU A 173 2.70 -5.12 -13.25
C LEU A 173 3.50 -5.58 -14.48
N ALA A 174 3.80 -4.67 -15.40
CA ALA A 174 4.57 -4.97 -16.62
C ALA A 174 6.03 -5.32 -16.31
N TYR A 175 6.57 -4.79 -15.20
CA TYR A 175 7.91 -5.10 -14.69
C TYR A 175 7.94 -6.31 -13.76
N GLY A 176 6.82 -7.03 -13.64
CA GLY A 176 6.78 -8.31 -12.96
C GLY A 176 6.41 -8.27 -11.48
N LEU A 177 5.80 -7.19 -10.99
CA LEU A 177 5.26 -7.17 -9.64
C LEU A 177 4.01 -8.09 -9.56
N PRO A 178 3.92 -9.03 -8.60
CA PRO A 178 2.75 -9.89 -8.44
C PRO A 178 1.46 -9.08 -8.30
N ARG A 179 0.41 -9.50 -9.01
CA ARG A 179 -0.87 -8.76 -9.08
C ARG A 179 -1.43 -8.45 -7.69
N ARG A 180 -1.52 -9.44 -6.81
CA ARG A 180 -2.02 -9.26 -5.43
C ARG A 180 -1.19 -8.26 -4.63
N TYR A 181 0.13 -8.27 -4.84
CA TYR A 181 1.04 -7.32 -4.21
C TYR A 181 0.82 -5.90 -4.74
N TRP A 182 0.71 -5.74 -6.06
CA TRP A 182 0.38 -4.47 -6.69
C TRP A 182 -0.99 -3.93 -6.27
N GLU A 183 -2.03 -4.76 -6.23
CA GLU A 183 -3.38 -4.39 -5.78
C GLU A 183 -3.36 -3.90 -4.33
N TRP A 184 -2.64 -4.60 -3.46
CA TRP A 184 -2.42 -4.17 -2.08
C TRP A 184 -1.70 -2.82 -2.00
N LEU A 185 -0.65 -2.58 -2.79
CA LEU A 185 0.04 -1.28 -2.79
C LEU A 185 -0.83 -0.14 -3.32
N CYS A 186 -1.70 -0.42 -4.28
CA CYS A 186 -2.58 0.57 -4.91
C CYS A 186 -3.82 0.91 -4.09
N GLY A 187 -3.96 0.38 -2.87
CA GLY A 187 -5.18 0.60 -2.09
C GLY A 187 -6.41 -0.10 -2.68
N ARG A 188 -6.24 -1.17 -3.44
CA ARG A 188 -7.39 -1.99 -3.89
C ARG A 188 -7.78 -2.98 -2.80
N GLU A 189 -9.01 -3.47 -2.89
CA GLU A 189 -9.45 -4.56 -2.03
C GLU A 189 -8.75 -5.85 -2.46
N VAL A 190 -8.10 -6.50 -1.49
CA VAL A 190 -7.40 -7.77 -1.70
C VAL A 190 -8.09 -8.80 -0.82
N SER A 191 -8.46 -9.93 -1.42
CA SER A 191 -9.13 -10.99 -0.69
C SER A 191 -8.26 -11.50 0.47
N ASN A 192 -8.85 -11.66 1.65
CA ASN A 192 -8.19 -12.30 2.79
C ASN A 192 -8.00 -13.82 2.60
N SER A 193 -8.42 -14.36 1.47
CA SER A 193 -8.31 -15.77 1.12
C SER A 193 -7.13 -15.98 0.15
N PRO A 194 -6.24 -16.97 0.38
CA PRO A 194 -6.16 -17.84 1.57
C PRO A 194 -5.39 -17.21 2.74
N TYR A 195 -4.84 -16.00 2.59
CA TYR A 195 -3.96 -15.39 3.58
C TYR A 195 -4.44 -14.03 4.08
N LYS A 196 -4.23 -13.80 5.38
CA LYS A 196 -4.56 -12.56 6.08
C LYS A 196 -3.92 -11.35 5.40
N VAL A 197 -4.70 -10.31 5.17
CA VAL A 197 -4.21 -8.99 4.77
C VAL A 197 -4.50 -8.01 5.91
N SER A 198 -3.49 -7.24 6.32
CA SER A 198 -3.67 -6.14 7.27
C SER A 198 -3.34 -4.81 6.58
N LYS A 199 -3.57 -3.69 7.31
CA LYS A 199 -3.28 -2.34 6.81
C LYS A 199 -1.81 -2.20 6.38
N ASP A 200 -0.89 -2.74 7.17
CA ASP A 200 0.55 -2.57 6.97
C ASP A 200 1.28 -3.87 6.61
N THR A 201 0.57 -4.97 6.42
CA THR A 201 1.18 -6.27 6.13
C THR A 201 0.38 -7.06 5.11
N LEU A 202 1.07 -7.55 4.09
CA LEU A 202 0.54 -8.46 3.09
C LEU A 202 1.19 -9.83 3.25
N TRP A 203 0.36 -10.87 3.33
CA TRP A 203 0.79 -12.25 3.25
C TRP A 203 0.46 -12.80 1.87
N ILE A 204 1.47 -13.36 1.21
CA ILE A 204 1.37 -13.92 -0.15
C ILE A 204 2.07 -15.28 -0.19
N SER A 205 1.59 -16.22 -1.01
CA SER A 205 2.30 -17.50 -1.16
C SER A 205 3.65 -17.28 -1.82
N ARG A 206 4.66 -18.09 -1.45
CA ARG A 206 5.96 -18.07 -2.13
C ARG A 206 5.84 -18.35 -3.63
N VAL A 207 4.92 -19.23 -4.02
CA VAL A 207 4.68 -19.58 -5.44
C VAL A 207 4.19 -18.36 -6.22
N GLU A 208 3.20 -17.64 -5.69
CA GLU A 208 2.67 -16.43 -6.33
C GLU A 208 3.73 -15.31 -6.38
N PHE A 209 4.57 -15.22 -5.36
CA PHE A 209 5.64 -14.23 -5.31
C PHE A 209 6.76 -14.49 -6.33
N HIS A 210 7.11 -15.75 -6.60
CA HIS A 210 8.17 -16.13 -7.55
C HIS A 210 7.72 -16.28 -9.01
N ARG A 211 6.44 -16.57 -9.28
CA ARG A 211 5.95 -16.90 -10.63
C ARG A 211 6.21 -15.83 -11.69
N VAL A 212 6.46 -14.59 -11.29
CA VAL A 212 6.62 -13.48 -12.23
C VAL A 212 8.07 -13.27 -12.67
N THR A 213 9.06 -13.78 -11.93
CA THR A 213 10.47 -13.59 -12.25
C THR A 213 10.94 -14.40 -13.47
N LEU A 214 10.22 -15.46 -13.85
CA LEU A 214 10.64 -16.41 -14.89
C LEU A 214 10.18 -16.03 -16.31
N ALA A 215 9.24 -15.11 -16.48
CA ALA A 215 8.69 -14.79 -17.80
C ALA A 215 9.61 -13.88 -18.65
N SER A 216 10.63 -13.26 -18.05
CA SER A 216 11.44 -12.20 -18.69
C SER A 216 12.75 -12.70 -19.32
N SER A 217 13.05 -14.00 -19.30
CA SER A 217 14.36 -14.54 -19.71
C SER A 217 14.34 -15.41 -20.98
N SER A 218 13.26 -15.36 -21.77
CA SER A 218 13.11 -16.14 -23.01
C SER A 218 12.90 -15.28 -24.26
N SER A 219 13.68 -14.20 -24.43
CA SER A 219 13.69 -13.39 -25.67
C SER A 219 15.10 -13.25 -26.21
#